data_AF-A0A7S0IW81-F1
#
_entry.id   AF-A0A7S0IW81-F1
#
_cell.length_a   1.000
_cell.length_b   1.000
_cell.length_c   1.000
_cell.angle_alpha   90.00
_cell.angle_beta   90.00
_cell.angle_gamma   90.00
#
_symmetry.space_group_name_H-M   'P 1'
#
loop_
_entity.id
_entity.type
_entity.pdbx_description
1 polymer ?
#
loop_
_entity_poly.entity_id
_entity_poly.type
_entity_poly.pdbx_seq_one_letter_code
_entity_poly.pdbx_strand_id
1 'polypeptide(L)'
;MPPPWTRPELQVLVNCLGSAEWMDAHACGIEHGAFPEVGMVQTLVKDSPCCNLCSALAREAARADDGNALRPPMLIAFKMGEMLAHVRKMHSAKLSAKEAFQALDLDEFLQHRALKEQTTAEGEGGGGEGEGGGSE
;
A
#
# COMPACT_ATOMS: atom_id res chain seq x y z
N MET A 1 -2.53 0.63 -16.00
CA MET A 1 -2.04 0.62 -14.60
C MET A 1 -2.55 1.87 -13.90
N PRO A 2 -2.94 1.81 -12.62
CA PRO A 2 -3.17 3.03 -11.84
C PRO A 2 -1.88 3.87 -11.79
N PRO A 3 -1.97 5.21 -11.66
CA PRO A 3 -0.79 6.05 -11.57
C PRO A 3 0.12 5.59 -10.42
N PRO A 4 1.45 5.77 -10.54
CA PRO A 4 2.35 5.44 -9.45
C PRO A 4 1.95 6.21 -8.19
N TRP A 5 2.25 5.62 -7.04
CA TRP A 5 2.01 6.28 -5.76
C TRP A 5 3.06 7.36 -5.54
N THR A 6 2.63 8.56 -5.20
CA THR A 6 3.54 9.70 -4.96
C THR A 6 3.96 9.74 -3.50
N ARG A 7 5.11 10.38 -3.22
CA ARG A 7 5.57 10.59 -1.85
C ARG A 7 4.55 11.35 -0.99
N PRO A 8 3.90 12.44 -1.46
CA PRO A 8 2.83 13.11 -0.72
C PRO A 8 1.66 12.20 -0.35
N GLU A 9 1.18 11.37 -1.29
CA GLU A 9 0.11 10.41 -1.01
C GLU A 9 0.49 9.47 0.14
N LEU A 10 1.68 8.86 0.07
CA LEU A 10 2.14 7.91 1.09
C LEU A 10 2.39 8.58 2.44
N GLN A 11 2.94 9.80 2.45
CA GLN A 11 3.16 10.56 3.67
C GLN A 11 1.85 10.85 4.40
N VAL A 12 0.79 11.20 3.66
CA VAL A 12 -0.53 11.42 4.25
C VAL A 12 -1.10 10.14 4.84
N LEU A 13 -0.95 8.98 4.17
CA LEU A 13 -1.37 7.70 4.75
C LEU A 13 -0.67 7.45 6.10
N VAL A 14 0.65 7.60 6.15
CA VAL A 14 1.43 7.41 7.39
C VAL A 14 0.97 8.37 8.49
N ASN A 15 0.77 9.65 8.16
CA ASN A 15 0.35 10.67 9.12
C ASN A 15 -1.06 10.40 9.67
N CYS A 16 -2.02 10.11 8.79
CA CYS A 16 -3.39 9.80 9.18
C CYS A 16 -3.44 8.58 10.09
N LEU A 17 -2.75 7.52 9.69
CA LEU A 17 -2.79 6.30 10.47
C LEU A 17 -2.01 6.44 11.79
N GLY A 18 -0.92 7.22 11.81
CA GLY A 18 -0.12 7.52 13.01
C GLY A 18 -0.82 8.45 14.02
N SER A 19 -1.85 9.17 13.59
CA SER A 19 -2.61 10.09 14.43
C SER A 19 -3.74 9.37 15.16
N ALA A 20 -3.64 9.31 16.50
CA ALA A 20 -4.70 8.73 17.33
C ALA A 20 -6.03 9.48 17.15
N GLU A 21 -5.99 10.81 17.14
CA GLU A 21 -7.18 11.65 16.93
C GLU A 21 -7.86 11.36 15.59
N TRP A 22 -7.07 11.22 14.52
CA TRP A 22 -7.61 10.93 13.20
C TRP A 22 -8.20 9.51 13.12
N MET A 23 -7.50 8.54 13.70
CA MET A 23 -7.95 7.14 13.76
C MET A 23 -9.23 7.00 14.58
N ASP A 24 -9.34 7.64 15.74
CA ASP A 24 -10.55 7.60 16.56
C ASP A 24 -11.76 8.18 15.82
N ALA A 25 -11.55 9.20 14.98
CA ALA A 25 -12.60 9.82 14.17
C ALA A 25 -13.04 8.97 12.96
N HIS A 26 -12.15 8.16 12.36
CA HIS A 26 -12.40 7.52 11.05
C HIS A 26 -12.37 5.99 11.07
N ALA A 27 -11.90 5.37 12.15
CA ALA A 27 -11.75 3.93 12.31
C ALA A 27 -12.62 3.39 13.47
N CYS A 28 -13.80 3.98 13.70
CA CYS A 28 -14.72 3.52 14.73
C CYS A 28 -15.08 2.03 14.55
N GLY A 29 -14.79 1.21 15.56
CA GLY A 29 -15.00 -0.24 15.53
C GLY A 29 -13.77 -1.06 15.12
N ILE A 30 -12.63 -0.41 14.87
CA ILE A 30 -11.30 -1.05 14.86
C ILE A 30 -10.74 -0.94 16.29
N GLU A 31 -10.19 -2.02 16.84
CA GLU A 31 -9.73 -2.06 18.25
C GLU A 31 -8.76 -0.90 18.56
N HIS A 32 -9.10 -0.08 19.56
CA HIS A 32 -8.23 0.99 20.04
C HIS A 32 -6.86 0.45 20.43
N GLY A 33 -5.80 1.08 19.91
CA GLY A 33 -4.41 0.69 20.18
C GLY A 33 -3.80 -0.28 19.15
N ALA A 34 -4.62 -0.92 18.32
CA ALA A 34 -4.14 -1.71 17.18
C ALA A 34 -4.31 -0.92 15.88
N PHE A 35 -3.20 -0.63 15.21
CA PHE A 35 -3.26 -0.20 13.81
C PHE A 35 -3.87 -1.34 12.98
N PRO A 36 -4.87 -1.08 12.15
CA PRO A 36 -5.60 -2.15 11.47
C PRO A 36 -4.75 -2.79 10.39
N GLU A 37 -4.60 -4.11 10.46
CA GLU A 37 -4.20 -4.92 9.32
C GLU A 37 -5.41 -5.11 8.39
N VAL A 38 -5.63 -4.13 7.51
CA VAL A 38 -6.76 -4.16 6.59
C VAL A 38 -6.45 -5.08 5.41
N GLY A 39 -7.16 -6.20 5.32
CA GLY A 39 -7.14 -7.05 4.15
C GLY A 39 -7.97 -6.45 3.01
N MET A 40 -7.54 -6.64 1.75
CA MET A 40 -8.29 -6.17 0.57
C MET A 40 -9.76 -6.61 0.57
N VAL A 41 -10.04 -7.86 0.95
CA VAL A 41 -11.41 -8.42 0.98
C VAL A 41 -12.30 -7.69 1.99
N GLN A 42 -11.75 -7.22 3.11
CA GLN A 42 -12.52 -6.50 4.12
C GLN A 42 -13.02 -5.14 3.62
N THR A 43 -12.33 -4.55 2.64
CA THR A 43 -12.74 -3.28 2.01
C THR A 43 -13.90 -3.42 1.03
N LEU A 44 -14.25 -4.64 0.63
CA LEU A 44 -15.37 -4.92 -0.28
C LEU A 44 -16.73 -4.86 0.42
N VAL A 45 -16.75 -5.03 1.74
CA VAL A 45 -17.97 -4.95 2.53
C VAL A 45 -18.31 -3.48 2.74
N LYS A 46 -19.34 -3.03 2.03
CA LYS A 46 -19.84 -1.66 2.13
C LYS A 46 -20.15 -1.30 3.58
N ASP A 47 -19.79 -0.08 3.96
CA ASP A 47 -20.01 0.50 5.29
C ASP A 47 -19.31 -0.25 6.44
N SER A 48 -18.42 -1.21 6.14
CA SER A 48 -17.56 -1.84 7.16
C SER A 48 -16.52 -0.84 7.69
N PRO A 49 -16.02 -1.03 8.92
CA PRO A 49 -14.96 -0.18 9.47
C PRO A 49 -13.72 -0.12 8.56
N CYS A 50 -13.36 -1.22 7.91
CA CYS A 50 -12.26 -1.29 6.95
C CYS A 50 -12.54 -0.51 5.66
N CYS A 51 -13.76 -0.62 5.11
CA CYS A 51 -14.16 0.13 3.93
C CYS A 51 -14.19 1.64 4.21
N ASN A 52 -14.71 2.04 5.38
CA ASN A 52 -14.80 3.43 5.81
C ASN A 52 -13.41 4.04 6.02
N LEU A 53 -12.52 3.34 6.73
CA LEU A 53 -11.13 3.76 6.92
C LEU A 53 -10.42 3.95 5.57
N CYS A 54 -10.45 2.94 4.70
CA CYS A 54 -9.77 3.03 3.40
C CYS A 54 -10.38 4.11 2.50
N SER A 55 -11.69 4.37 2.61
CA SER A 55 -12.35 5.47 1.89
C SER A 55 -11.94 6.84 2.41
N ALA A 56 -11.76 6.98 3.72
CA ALA A 56 -11.26 8.22 4.33
C ALA A 56 -9.82 8.50 3.90
N LEU A 57 -8.94 7.49 3.98
CA LEU A 57 -7.56 7.58 3.51
C LEU A 57 -7.45 7.91 2.02
N ALA A 58 -8.32 7.34 1.18
CA ALA A 58 -8.35 7.66 -0.24
C ALA A 58 -8.60 9.15 -0.49
N ARG A 59 -9.50 9.76 0.29
CA ARG A 59 -9.83 11.19 0.19
C ARG A 59 -8.65 12.06 0.61
N GLU A 60 -7.96 11.68 1.68
CA GLU A 60 -6.79 12.43 2.13
C GLU A 60 -5.62 12.31 1.12
N ALA A 61 -5.36 11.11 0.59
CA ALA A 61 -4.34 10.91 -0.44
C ALA A 61 -4.64 11.75 -1.70
N ALA A 62 -5.89 11.79 -2.16
CA ALA A 62 -6.29 12.60 -3.32
C ALA A 62 -6.09 14.11 -3.10
N ARG A 63 -6.25 14.59 -1.86
CA ARG A 63 -6.00 16.00 -1.50
C ARG A 63 -4.51 16.34 -1.46
N ALA A 64 -3.66 15.36 -1.11
CA ALA A 64 -2.22 15.55 -0.99
C ALA A 64 -1.51 15.76 -2.34
N ASP A 65 -2.14 15.31 -3.42
CA ASP A 65 -1.58 15.27 -4.78
C ASP A 65 -2.38 16.17 -5.75
N ASP A 66 -2.81 17.34 -5.28
CA ASP A 66 -3.55 18.37 -6.05
C ASP A 66 -4.80 17.85 -6.80
N GLY A 67 -5.55 16.92 -6.18
CA GLY A 67 -6.81 16.45 -6.73
C GLY A 67 -6.68 15.31 -7.75
N ASN A 68 -5.58 14.56 -7.68
CA ASN A 68 -5.43 13.32 -8.43
C ASN A 68 -6.59 12.34 -8.14
N ALA A 69 -6.83 11.39 -9.04
CA ALA A 69 -8.01 10.53 -8.98
C ALA A 69 -8.10 9.75 -7.64
N LEU A 70 -9.27 9.78 -7.01
CA LEU A 70 -9.55 9.05 -5.78
C LEU A 70 -9.16 7.57 -5.92
N ARG A 71 -8.24 7.10 -5.08
CA ARG A 71 -7.82 5.70 -5.08
C ARG A 71 -8.97 4.81 -4.56
N PRO A 72 -9.26 3.67 -5.20
CA PRO A 72 -10.25 2.74 -4.66
C PRO A 72 -9.84 2.23 -3.26
N PRO A 73 -10.79 1.97 -2.35
CA PRO A 73 -10.49 1.48 -1.00
C PRO A 73 -9.60 0.22 -0.97
N MET A 74 -9.81 -0.69 -1.93
CA MET A 74 -8.98 -1.88 -2.07
C MET A 74 -7.51 -1.55 -2.36
N LEU A 75 -7.25 -0.53 -3.17
CA LEU A 75 -5.90 -0.11 -3.53
C LEU A 75 -5.18 0.55 -2.34
N ILE A 76 -5.94 1.24 -1.48
CA ILE A 76 -5.44 1.77 -0.20
C ILE A 76 -5.01 0.62 0.71
N ALA A 77 -5.88 -0.36 0.93
CA ALA A 77 -5.57 -1.52 1.77
C ALA A 77 -4.37 -2.32 1.24
N PHE A 78 -4.31 -2.53 -0.09
CA PHE A 78 -3.16 -3.15 -0.71
C PHE A 78 -1.86 -2.39 -0.42
N LYS A 79 -1.86 -1.06 -0.62
CA LYS A 79 -0.68 -0.24 -0.39
C LYS A 79 -0.25 -0.21 1.08
N MET A 80 -1.20 -0.15 2.01
CA MET A 80 -0.95 -0.30 3.44
C MET A 80 -0.25 -1.62 3.77
N GLY A 81 -0.73 -2.72 3.19
CA GLY A 81 -0.11 -4.04 3.32
C GLY A 81 1.33 -4.08 2.78
N GLU A 82 1.59 -3.45 1.63
CA GLU A 82 2.95 -3.37 1.07
C GLU A 82 3.92 -2.60 1.98
N MET A 83 3.48 -1.46 2.52
CA MET A 83 4.29 -0.66 3.45
C MET A 83 4.60 -1.45 4.72
N LEU A 84 3.58 -2.10 5.31
CA LEU A 84 3.74 -2.91 6.51
C LEU A 84 4.69 -4.10 6.28
N ALA A 85 4.56 -4.79 5.14
CA ALA A 85 5.43 -5.91 4.78
C ALA A 85 6.88 -5.47 4.55
N HIS A 86 7.10 -4.30 3.93
CA HIS A 86 8.43 -3.76 3.71
C HIS A 86 9.14 -3.49 5.04
N VAL A 87 8.49 -2.77 5.97
CA VAL A 87 9.11 -2.45 7.27
C VAL A 87 9.38 -3.71 8.07
N ARG A 88 8.45 -4.68 8.10
CA ARG A 88 8.65 -5.97 8.77
C ARG A 88 9.80 -6.79 8.20
N LYS A 89 10.15 -6.59 6.92
CA LYS A 89 11.31 -7.23 6.29
C LYS A 89 12.62 -6.56 6.70
N MET A 90 12.62 -5.24 6.83
CA MET A 90 13.82 -4.43 7.14
C MET A 90 14.15 -4.43 8.63
N HIS A 91 13.13 -4.36 9.48
CA HIS A 91 13.26 -4.39 10.93
C HIS A 91 12.93 -5.80 11.39
N SER A 92 13.95 -6.58 11.72
CA SER A 92 13.93 -8.04 11.96
C SER A 92 13.11 -8.50 13.20
N ALA A 93 12.13 -7.72 13.64
CA ALA A 93 11.34 -7.92 14.85
C ALA A 93 9.83 -7.73 14.61
N LYS A 94 9.02 -8.33 15.48
CA LYS A 94 7.55 -8.23 15.54
C LYS A 94 7.10 -6.81 15.90
N LEU A 95 7.34 -5.83 15.03
CA LEU A 95 6.75 -4.51 15.17
C LEU A 95 5.24 -4.63 15.07
N SER A 96 4.54 -4.00 16.01
CA SER A 96 3.12 -3.72 15.82
C SER A 96 2.95 -2.91 14.53
N ALA A 97 1.76 -2.96 13.93
CA ALA A 97 1.52 -2.19 12.72
C ALA A 97 1.76 -0.69 12.94
N LYS A 98 1.43 -0.15 14.13
CA LYS A 98 1.71 1.26 14.48
C LYS A 98 3.21 1.57 14.46
N GLU A 99 4.02 0.76 15.12
CA GLU A 99 5.47 0.94 15.16
C GLU A 99 6.08 0.77 13.75
N ALA A 100 5.54 -0.14 12.94
CA ALA A 100 5.99 -0.32 11.57
C ALA A 100 5.72 0.94 10.72
N PHE A 101 4.54 1.56 10.83
CA PHE A 101 4.27 2.80 10.11
C PHE A 101 5.10 3.99 10.62
N GLN A 102 5.44 4.03 11.91
CA GLN A 102 6.34 5.04 12.46
C GLN A 102 7.81 4.85 12.02
N ALA A 103 8.23 3.60 11.82
CA ALA A 103 9.57 3.25 11.35
C ALA A 103 9.72 3.29 9.82
N LEU A 104 8.64 3.54 9.07
CA LEU A 104 8.66 3.53 7.61
C LEU A 104 9.46 4.70 7.06
N ASP A 105 10.61 4.40 6.44
CA ASP A 105 11.31 5.33 5.55
C ASP A 105 10.65 5.31 4.17
N LEU A 106 9.98 6.41 3.81
CA LEU A 106 9.27 6.54 2.55
C LEU A 106 10.22 6.67 1.34
N ASP A 107 11.42 7.22 1.52
CA ASP A 107 12.39 7.31 0.42
C ASP A 107 12.94 5.92 0.10
N GLU A 108 13.31 5.15 1.12
CA GLU A 108 13.76 3.77 0.96
C GLU A 108 12.66 2.89 0.37
N PHE A 109 11.42 3.02 0.85
CA PHE A 109 10.27 2.29 0.32
C PHE A 109 10.03 2.56 -1.17
N LEU A 110 10.05 3.83 -1.59
CA LEU A 110 9.86 4.22 -2.98
C LEU A 110 11.01 3.72 -3.89
N GLN A 111 12.25 3.79 -3.42
CA GLN A 111 13.42 3.28 -4.15
C GLN A 111 13.36 1.76 -4.32
N HIS A 112 13.04 1.01 -3.25
CA HIS A 112 12.90 -0.44 -3.31
C HIS A 112 11.77 -0.85 -4.27
N ARG A 113 10.68 -0.09 -4.34
CA ARG A 113 9.59 -0.34 -5.29
C ARG A 113 10.03 -0.08 -6.73
N ALA A 114 10.67 1.05 -6.99
CA ALA A 114 11.17 1.39 -8.32
C ALA A 114 12.15 0.32 -8.84
N LEU A 115 12.98 -0.25 -7.96
CA LEU A 115 13.87 -1.35 -8.29
C LEU A 115 13.10 -2.64 -8.60
N LYS A 116 12.10 -3.00 -7.79
CA LYS A 116 11.25 -4.19 -8.00
C LYS A 116 10.45 -4.11 -9.30
N GLU A 117 9.95 -2.93 -9.67
CA GLU A 117 9.24 -2.69 -10.93
C GLU A 117 10.18 -2.83 -12.14
N GLN A 118 11.45 -2.41 -12.03
CA GLN A 118 12.47 -2.59 -13.06
C GLN A 118 12.88 -4.07 -13.23
N THR A 119 13.14 -4.79 -12.14
CA THR A 119 13.52 -6.22 -12.20
C THR A 119 12.39 -7.10 -12.75
N THR A 120 11.12 -6.70 -12.58
CA THR A 120 9.98 -7.44 -13.14
C THR A 120 9.84 -7.19 -14.64
N ALA A 121 10.08 -5.96 -15.10
CA ALA A 121 10.04 -5.62 -16.53
C ALA A 121 11.15 -6.29 -17.35
N GLU A 122 12.32 -6.55 -16.74
CA GLU A 122 13.42 -7.27 -17.38
C GLU A 122 13.24 -8.81 -17.38
N GLY A 123 12.26 -9.33 -16.64
CA GLY A 123 11.96 -10.77 -16.54
C GLY A 123 10.87 -11.31 -17.48
N GLU A 124 10.07 -10.44 -18.11
CA GLU A 124 9.02 -10.81 -19.07
C GLU A 124 9.45 -10.69 -20.55
N GLY A 125 10.77 -10.78 -20.81
CA GLY A 125 11.34 -10.77 -22.16
C GLY A 125 12.09 -12.06 -22.48
N GLY A 126 11.41 -13.20 -22.63
CA GLY A 126 12.08 -14.42 -23.08
C GLY A 126 11.26 -15.70 -22.99
N GLY A 127 10.06 -15.75 -23.57
CA GLY A 127 9.28 -16.97 -23.67
C GLY A 127 8.53 -17.08 -25.00
N GLY A 128 8.97 -18.04 -25.83
CA GLY A 128 8.30 -18.56 -27.03
C GLY A 128 8.93 -18.05 -28.33
N GLU A 129 9.14 -18.83 -29.38
CA GLU A 129 8.85 -20.23 -29.72
C GLU A 129 9.68 -20.53 -30.98
N GLY A 130 10.08 -21.78 -31.20
CA GLY A 130 10.88 -22.16 -32.38
C GLY A 130 11.06 -23.67 -32.49
N GLU A 131 9.93 -24.36 -32.54
CA GLU A 131 9.83 -25.74 -33.01
C GLU A 131 10.23 -25.82 -34.50
N GLY A 132 10.98 -26.87 -34.89
CA GLY A 132 10.93 -27.39 -36.26
C GLY A 132 12.23 -27.43 -37.07
N GLY A 133 12.61 -28.65 -37.46
CA GLY A 133 12.97 -28.92 -38.87
C GLY A 133 14.43 -29.20 -39.19
N GLY A 134 14.80 -30.49 -39.16
CA GLY A 134 15.20 -31.28 -40.33
C GLY A 134 16.35 -30.85 -41.26
N SER A 135 17.21 -31.85 -41.52
CA SER A 135 18.07 -32.06 -42.71
C SER A 135 19.36 -31.24 -42.73
N GLU A 136 20.55 -31.79 -43.02
CA GLU A 136 20.96 -32.97 -43.82
C GLU A 136 22.13 -33.73 -43.17
#